data_AF-A0A0B8QCZ6-F1
#
_entry.id   AF-A0A0B8QCZ6-F1
#
_cell.length_a   1.000
_cell.length_b   1.000
_cell.length_c   1.000
_cell.angle_alpha   90.00
_cell.angle_beta   90.00
_cell.angle_gamma   90.00
#
_symmetry.space_group_name_H-M   'P 1'
#
loop_
_entity.id
_entity.type
_entity.pdbx_description
1 polymer ?
#
loop_
_entity_poly.entity_id
_entity_poly.type
_entity_poly.pdbx_seq_one_letter_code
_entity_poly.pdbx_strand_id
1 'polypeptide(L)'
;MLNDISNEQLLFCANVSGVHGASIESRTAFRNYLVTERGYKYSKLVDSERAYLSGMTEEQQQQARKAYQDQCADTGNQLFFKGY
;
A
#
# COMPACT_ATOMS: atom_id res chain seq x y z
N MET A 1 -4.80 -17.01 -0.35
CA MET A 1 -5.30 -16.33 0.87
C MET A 1 -4.48 -15.07 1.09
N LEU A 2 -5.00 -14.02 1.74
CA LEU A 2 -4.22 -12.81 2.08
C LEU A 2 -2.91 -13.13 2.83
N ASN A 3 -2.93 -14.23 3.60
CA ASN A 3 -1.75 -14.71 4.32
C ASN A 3 -0.61 -15.23 3.42
N ASP A 4 -0.90 -15.55 2.15
CA ASP A 4 0.09 -16.04 1.17
C ASP A 4 0.79 -14.89 0.44
N ILE A 5 0.30 -13.66 0.60
CA ILE A 5 0.92 -12.47 0.02
C ILE A 5 2.18 -12.14 0.83
N SER A 6 3.31 -12.01 0.13
CA SER A 6 4.59 -11.70 0.74
C SER A 6 4.58 -10.31 1.39
N ASN A 7 5.40 -10.14 2.43
CA ASN A 7 5.55 -8.84 3.07
C ASN A 7 6.08 -7.77 2.10
N GLU A 8 6.93 -8.16 1.14
CA GLU A 8 7.46 -7.27 0.10
C GLU A 8 6.34 -6.73 -0.79
N GLN A 9 5.42 -7.60 -1.23
CA GLN A 9 4.27 -7.19 -2.03
C GLN A 9 3.32 -6.29 -1.22
N LEU A 10 3.09 -6.61 0.05
CA LEU A 10 2.25 -5.79 0.94
C LEU A 10 2.86 -4.41 1.18
N LEU A 11 4.18 -4.32 1.41
CA LEU A 11 4.90 -3.06 1.57
C LEU A 11 4.87 -2.24 0.29
N PHE A 12 5.08 -2.89 -0.86
CA PHE A 12 4.93 -2.25 -2.16
C PHE A 12 3.53 -1.63 -2.31
N CYS A 13 2.49 -2.42 -2.06
CA CYS A 13 1.11 -1.96 -2.13
C CYS A 13 0.76 -0.85 -1.12
N ALA A 14 1.30 -0.91 0.11
CA ALA A 14 1.18 0.14 1.09
C ALA A 14 1.81 1.46 0.62
N ASN A 15 2.94 1.39 -0.09
CA ASN A 15 3.63 2.57 -0.61
C ASN A 15 2.91 3.15 -1.85
N VAL A 16 2.59 2.32 -2.85
CA VAL A 16 1.95 2.80 -4.09
C VAL A 16 0.52 3.28 -3.88
N SER A 17 -0.17 2.81 -2.83
CA SER A 17 -1.49 3.34 -2.45
C SER A 17 -1.43 4.75 -1.85
N GLY A 18 -0.23 5.30 -1.61
CA GLY A 18 0.00 6.68 -1.21
C GLY A 18 0.03 7.69 -2.37
N VAL A 19 0.07 7.24 -3.63
CA VAL A 19 0.12 8.14 -4.80
C VAL A 19 -1.23 8.81 -5.08
N HIS A 20 -1.20 9.95 -5.76
CA HIS A 20 -2.42 10.65 -6.13
C HIS A 20 -3.33 9.78 -7.01
N GLY A 21 -4.61 9.67 -6.63
CA GLY A 21 -5.61 8.88 -7.35
C GLY A 21 -5.64 7.39 -7.00
N ALA A 22 -4.91 6.93 -5.98
CA ALA A 22 -5.12 5.64 -5.32
C ALA A 22 -6.14 5.75 -4.16
N SER A 23 -6.72 4.64 -3.71
CA SER A 23 -7.73 4.64 -2.62
C SER A 23 -7.07 4.84 -1.26
N ILE A 24 -7.60 5.81 -0.52
CA ILE A 24 -7.19 6.13 0.86
C ILE A 24 -7.58 4.99 1.81
N GLU A 25 -8.70 4.34 1.54
CA GLU A 25 -9.18 3.17 2.28
C GLU A 25 -8.21 2.00 2.13
N SER A 26 -7.85 1.63 0.88
CA SER A 26 -6.85 0.59 0.61
C SER A 26 -5.51 0.88 1.29
N ARG A 27 -5.04 2.14 1.23
CA ARG A 27 -3.81 2.57 1.89
C ARG A 27 -3.85 2.34 3.41
N THR A 28 -4.97 2.68 4.03
CA THR A 28 -5.16 2.49 5.48
C THR A 28 -5.21 1.00 5.80
N ALA A 29 -5.94 0.22 5.02
CA ALA A 29 -6.10 -1.22 5.20
C ALA A 29 -4.77 -1.98 5.07
N PHE A 30 -3.93 -1.64 4.08
CA PHE A 30 -2.58 -2.23 3.95
C PHE A 30 -1.72 -1.98 5.18
N ARG A 31 -1.73 -0.74 5.70
CA ARG A 31 -0.94 -0.37 6.87
C ARG A 31 -1.43 -1.10 8.12
N ASN A 32 -2.74 -1.14 8.32
CA ASN A 32 -3.33 -1.80 9.46
C ASN A 32 -3.05 -3.30 9.43
N TYR A 33 -3.22 -3.96 8.28
CA TYR A 33 -2.88 -5.38 8.12
C TYR A 33 -1.38 -5.65 8.41
N LEU A 34 -0.49 -4.82 7.89
CA LEU A 34 0.95 -4.94 8.16
C LEU A 34 1.28 -4.78 9.65
N VAL A 35 0.57 -3.89 10.35
CA VAL A 35 0.76 -3.67 11.79
C VAL A 35 0.18 -4.84 12.61
N THR A 36 -1.06 -5.22 12.36
CA THR A 36 -1.79 -6.20 13.19
C THR A 36 -1.34 -7.62 12.92
N GLU A 37 -1.21 -8.01 11.64
CA GLU A 37 -0.98 -9.40 11.25
C GLU A 37 0.50 -9.70 10.95
N ARG A 38 1.28 -8.67 10.60
CA ARG A 38 2.70 -8.84 10.20
C ARG A 38 3.70 -8.21 11.16
N GLY A 39 3.25 -7.56 12.22
CA GLY A 39 4.11 -7.02 13.29
C GLY A 39 4.96 -5.81 12.87
N TYR A 40 4.60 -5.11 11.80
CA TYR A 40 5.30 -3.89 11.39
C TYR A 40 4.98 -2.73 12.33
N LYS A 41 5.93 -1.80 12.48
CA LYS A 41 5.70 -0.55 13.20
C LYS A 41 5.06 0.47 12.25
N TYR A 42 3.94 1.06 12.66
CA TYR A 42 3.23 2.08 11.86
C TYR A 42 4.14 3.23 11.42
N SER A 43 5.00 3.74 12.32
CA SER A 43 5.94 4.82 11.98
C SER A 43 6.89 4.45 10.83
N LYS A 44 7.35 3.21 10.77
CA LYS A 44 8.23 2.73 9.69
C LYS A 44 7.50 2.62 8.35
N LEU A 45 6.21 2.30 8.36
CA LEU A 45 5.39 2.28 7.15
C LEU A 45 5.18 3.71 6.60
N VAL A 46 4.93 4.67 7.49
CA VAL A 46 4.78 6.08 7.11
C VAL A 46 6.09 6.65 6.57
N ASP A 47 7.22 6.34 7.20
CA ASP A 47 8.54 6.77 6.73
C ASP A 47 8.88 6.15 5.36
N SER A 48 8.60 4.86 5.18
CA SER A 48 8.78 4.14 3.91
C SER A 48 7.97 4.78 2.79
N GLU A 49 6.69 5.03 3.02
CA GLU A 49 5.84 5.64 1.99
C GLU A 49 6.30 7.07 1.68
N ARG A 50 6.64 7.87 2.68
CA ARG A 50 7.17 9.23 2.45
C ARG A 50 8.42 9.19 1.59
N ALA A 51 9.35 8.27 1.87
CA ALA A 51 10.55 8.08 1.07
C ALA A 51 10.21 7.64 -0.37
N TYR A 52 9.26 6.72 -0.53
CA TYR A 52 8.78 6.26 -1.84
C TYR A 52 8.19 7.40 -2.69
N LEU A 53 7.39 8.27 -2.07
CA LEU A 53 6.74 9.40 -2.74
C LEU A 53 7.67 10.59 -2.99
N SER A 54 8.74 10.73 -2.20
CA SER A 54 9.62 11.89 -2.28
C SER A 54 10.40 11.90 -3.60
N GLY A 55 10.32 13.01 -4.34
CA GLY A 55 11.06 13.20 -5.58
C GLY A 55 10.50 12.48 -6.81
N MET A 56 9.29 11.91 -6.73
CA MET A 56 8.65 11.29 -7.88
C MET A 56 8.29 12.32 -8.95
N THR A 57 8.70 12.06 -10.20
CA THR A 57 8.21 12.79 -11.37
C THR A 57 6.74 12.48 -11.65
N GLU A 58 6.07 13.29 -12.47
CA GLU A 58 4.69 13.01 -12.89
C GLU A 58 4.56 11.65 -13.59
N GLU A 59 5.53 11.29 -14.44
CA GLU A 59 5.55 9.99 -15.11
C GLU A 59 5.65 8.84 -14.09
N GLN A 60 6.53 8.97 -13.08
CA GLN A 60 6.66 7.98 -12.02
C GLN A 60 5.37 7.87 -11.20
N GLN A 61 4.69 8.98 -10.93
CA GLN A 61 3.38 8.95 -10.25
C GLN A 61 2.33 8.21 -11.07
N GLN A 62 2.30 8.42 -12.39
CA GLN A 62 1.40 7.68 -13.28
C GLN A 62 1.71 6.19 -13.32
N GLN A 63 3.00 5.82 -13.41
CA GLN A 63 3.43 4.41 -13.37
C GLN A 63 3.06 3.74 -12.05
N ALA A 64 3.28 4.41 -10.92
CA ALA A 64 2.92 3.90 -9.61
C ALA A 64 1.40 3.79 -9.42
N ARG A 65 0.62 4.74 -9.94
CA ARG A 65 -0.85 4.65 -9.95
C ARG A 65 -1.32 3.45 -10.76
N LYS A 66 -0.73 3.21 -11.93
CA LYS A 66 -1.03 2.04 -12.74
C LYS A 66 -0.67 0.75 -12.00
N ALA A 67 0.50 0.69 -11.37
CA ALA A 67 0.90 -0.47 -10.58
C ALA A 67 -0.05 -0.71 -9.40
N TYR A 68 -0.53 0.34 -8.74
CA TYR A 68 -1.59 0.22 -7.73
C TYR A 68 -2.87 -0.41 -8.31
N GLN A 69 -3.35 0.11 -9.45
CA GLN A 69 -4.56 -0.38 -10.11
C GLN A 69 -4.44 -1.85 -10.53
N ASP A 70 -3.31 -2.22 -11.13
CA ASP A 70 -3.10 -3.54 -11.71
C ASP A 70 -2.78 -4.61 -10.66
N GLN A 71 -2.10 -4.25 -9.56
CA GLN A 71 -1.52 -5.23 -8.63
C GLN A 71 -2.04 -5.13 -7.19
N CYS A 72 -2.57 -3.98 -6.78
CA CYS A 72 -2.83 -3.71 -5.35
C CYS A 72 -4.29 -3.39 -5.05
N ALA A 73 -5.06 -2.86 -6.00
CA ALA A 73 -6.42 -2.38 -5.75
C ALA A 73 -7.34 -3.48 -5.21
N ASP A 74 -7.32 -4.67 -5.82
CA ASP A 74 -8.15 -5.79 -5.37
C ASP A 74 -7.77 -6.26 -3.95
N THR A 75 -6.48 -6.41 -3.68
CA THR A 75 -5.99 -6.80 -2.33
C THR A 75 -6.36 -5.73 -1.29
N GLY A 76 -6.19 -4.45 -1.62
CA GLY A 76 -6.55 -3.34 -0.73
C GLY A 76 -8.03 -3.32 -0.39
N ASN A 77 -8.89 -3.54 -1.39
CA ASN A 77 -10.34 -3.65 -1.19
C ASN A 77 -10.69 -4.87 -0.31
N GLN A 78 -10.07 -6.03 -0.56
CA GLN A 78 -10.30 -7.21 0.27
C GLN A 78 -9.90 -6.97 1.74
N LEU A 79 -8.77 -6.28 1.98
CA LEU A 79 -8.34 -5.91 3.33
C LEU A 79 -9.31 -4.95 3.99
N PHE A 80 -9.73 -3.90 3.28
CA PHE A 80 -10.70 -2.93 3.78
C PHE A 80 -12.04 -3.59 4.16
N PHE A 81 -12.59 -4.46 3.30
CA PHE A 81 -13.84 -5.18 3.60
C PHE A 81 -13.70 -6.17 4.77
N LYS A 82 -12.49 -6.59 5.11
CA LYS A 82 -12.19 -7.42 6.29
C LYS A 82 -12.00 -6.60 7.57
N GLY A 83 -12.07 -5.27 7.48
CA GLY A 83 -11.95 -4.37 8.63
C GLY A 83 -10.52 -4.06 9.04
N TYR A 84 -9.55 -4.29 8.15
CA TYR A 84 -8.22 -3.70 8.30
C TYR A 84 -8.26 -2.25 7.85
#